data_AF-A0A7R7MXA1-F1
#
_entry.id   AF-A0A7R7MXA1-F1
#
_cell.length_a   1.000
_cell.length_b   1.000
_cell.length_c   1.000
_cell.angle_alpha   90.00
_cell.angle_beta   90.00
_cell.angle_gamma   90.00
#
_symmetry.space_group_name_H-M   'P 1'
#
loop_
_entity.id
_entity.type
_entity.pdbx_description
1 polymer ?
#
loop_
_entity_poly.entity_id
_entity_poly.type
_entity_poly.pdbx_seq_one_letter_code
_entity_poly.pdbx_strand_id
1 'polypeptide(L)'
;MIDLVRGRSVADALDILRWAPQAASEPVAKVIASAAANAQNNNGLDPSTLVVATVYADEGPTAKRIRPRAQGRAFRIRKRTSHITVVVESRPAKDQRSAKSTRARRAEASKAAAKKAPATKAPASKAPAKKAAAKAPAKKAAPKAEAKTSETSDAKGGSD
;
A
#
# COMPACT_ATOMS: atom_id res chain seq x y z
N MET A 1 0.58 -4.65 12.18
CA MET A 1 2.01 -4.44 12.53
C MET A 1 2.91 -4.81 11.36
N ILE A 2 2.81 -6.05 10.86
CA ILE A 2 3.66 -6.57 9.79
C ILE A 2 3.57 -5.74 8.49
N ASP A 3 2.40 -5.15 8.22
CA ASP A 3 2.22 -4.30 7.04
C ASP A 3 3.03 -3.00 7.09
N LEU A 4 3.43 -2.53 8.28
CA LEU A 4 4.21 -1.31 8.44
C LEU A 4 5.66 -1.46 7.96
N VAL A 5 6.20 -2.67 8.08
CA VAL A 5 7.61 -2.97 7.76
C VAL A 5 7.79 -3.50 6.34
N ARG A 6 6.70 -3.87 5.66
CA ARG A 6 6.75 -4.38 4.29
C ARG A 6 7.24 -3.29 3.33
N GLY A 7 8.27 -3.61 2.55
CA GLY A 7 8.87 -2.70 1.57
C GLY A 7 9.77 -1.61 2.16
N ARG A 8 10.03 -1.63 3.48
CA ARG A 8 10.97 -0.72 4.15
C ARG A 8 12.38 -1.29 4.18
N SER A 9 13.37 -0.41 4.33
CA SER A 9 14.74 -0.85 4.60
C SER A 9 14.79 -1.59 5.94
N VAL A 10 15.74 -2.51 6.10
CA VAL A 10 15.89 -3.27 7.35
C VAL A 10 16.15 -2.34 8.54
N ALA A 11 16.98 -1.30 8.36
CA ALA A 11 17.26 -0.32 9.40
C ALA A 11 15.99 0.42 9.86
N ASP A 12 15.24 0.99 8.91
CA ASP A 12 14.00 1.70 9.22
C ASP A 12 12.97 0.77 9.86
N ALA A 13 12.88 -0.48 9.40
CA ALA A 13 11.95 -1.46 9.95
C ALA A 13 12.26 -1.76 11.43
N LEU A 14 13.55 -1.91 11.79
CA LEU A 14 13.97 -2.14 13.17
C LEU A 14 13.68 -0.92 14.06
N ASP A 15 13.88 0.29 13.56
CA ASP A 15 13.58 1.52 14.30
C ASP A 15 12.07 1.70 14.54
N ILE A 16 11.26 1.45 13.51
CA ILE A 16 9.79 1.46 13.64
C ILE A 16 9.34 0.43 14.67
N LEU A 17 9.89 -0.79 14.62
CA LEU A 17 9.54 -1.85 15.57
C LEU A 17 9.96 -1.52 17.00
N ARG A 18 11.09 -0.85 17.20
CA ARG A 18 11.58 -0.47 18.53
C ARG A 18 10.67 0.52 19.25
N TRP A 19 10.02 1.41 18.52
CA TRP A 19 9.11 2.42 19.07
C TRP A 19 7.63 2.08 18.89
N ALA A 20 7.31 0.91 18.34
CA ALA A 20 5.94 0.49 18.18
C ALA A 20 5.31 0.11 19.56
N PRO A 21 4.11 0.59 19.89
CA PRO A 21 3.48 0.34 21.19
C PRO A 21 2.94 -1.10 21.35
N GLN A 22 3.02 -1.92 20.31
CA GLN A 22 2.43 -3.26 20.28
C GLN A 22 3.41 -4.30 20.81
N ALA A 23 3.00 -5.15 21.75
CA ALA A 23 3.85 -6.23 22.27
C ALA A 23 4.33 -7.24 21.21
N ALA A 24 3.65 -7.29 20.05
CA ALA A 24 4.06 -8.10 18.91
C ALA A 24 5.30 -7.56 18.17
N SER A 25 5.82 -6.38 18.53
CA SER A 25 7.00 -5.80 17.88
C SER A 25 8.28 -6.53 18.23
N GLU A 26 8.46 -6.94 19.49
CA GLU A 26 9.70 -7.58 19.94
C GLU A 26 9.99 -8.90 19.23
N PRO A 27 9.04 -9.85 19.07
CA PRO A 27 9.31 -11.07 18.33
C PRO A 27 9.63 -10.81 16.87
N VAL A 28 8.92 -9.87 16.23
CA VAL A 28 9.14 -9.53 14.81
C VAL A 28 10.50 -8.88 14.61
N ALA A 29 10.92 -7.99 15.51
CA ALA A 29 12.24 -7.36 15.46
C ALA A 29 13.37 -8.40 15.54
N LYS A 30 13.24 -9.40 16.41
CA LYS A 30 14.19 -10.51 16.52
C LYS A 30 14.29 -11.31 15.22
N VAL A 31 13.15 -11.62 14.58
CA VAL A 31 13.13 -12.35 13.32
C VAL A 31 13.78 -11.54 12.20
N ILE A 32 13.50 -10.24 12.09
CA ILE A 32 14.13 -9.37 11.09
C ILE A 32 15.63 -9.24 11.32
N ALA A 33 16.07 -9.06 12.58
CA ALA A 33 17.48 -9.00 12.92
C ALA A 33 18.21 -10.32 12.57
N SER A 34 17.57 -11.46 12.84
CA SER A 34 18.10 -12.77 12.43
C SER A 34 18.17 -12.93 10.91
N ALA A 35 17.15 -12.48 10.17
CA ALA A 35 17.15 -12.51 8.71
C ALA A 35 18.28 -11.65 8.12
N ALA A 36 18.54 -10.47 8.69
CA ALA A 36 19.65 -9.61 8.29
C ALA A 36 21.01 -10.26 8.56
N ALA A 37 21.19 -10.87 9.74
CA ALA A 37 22.41 -11.61 10.08
C ALA A 37 22.65 -12.80 9.14
N ASN A 38 21.59 -13.54 8.78
CA ASN A 38 21.69 -14.64 7.82
C ASN A 38 22.08 -14.14 6.43
N ALA A 39 21.47 -13.05 5.96
CA ALA A 39 21.81 -12.45 4.67
C ALA A 39 23.26 -11.95 4.63
N GLN A 40 23.77 -11.39 5.73
CA GLN A 40 25.15 -10.95 5.83
C GLN A 40 26.14 -12.12 5.86
N ASN A 41 25.92 -13.09 6.75
CA ASN A 41 26.90 -14.15 7.01
C ASN A 41 26.88 -15.27 5.96
N ASN A 42 25.69 -15.67 5.49
CA ASN A 42 25.56 -16.81 4.59
C ASN A 42 25.56 -16.38 3.11
N ASN A 43 25.02 -15.20 2.81
CA ASN A 43 24.89 -14.70 1.44
C ASN A 43 25.85 -13.55 1.11
N GLY A 44 26.65 -13.07 2.08
CA GLY A 44 27.63 -12.00 1.89
C GLY A 44 27.01 -10.66 1.49
N LEU A 45 25.72 -10.45 1.77
CA LEU A 45 25.00 -9.24 1.37
C LEU A 45 25.24 -8.11 2.37
N ASP A 46 25.35 -6.87 1.87
CA ASP A 46 25.47 -5.69 2.72
C ASP A 46 24.13 -5.38 3.42
N PRO A 47 24.08 -5.37 4.78
CA PRO A 47 22.89 -5.03 5.56
C PRO A 47 22.26 -3.69 5.19
N SER A 48 23.05 -2.71 4.73
CA SER A 48 22.57 -1.36 4.39
C SER A 48 21.64 -1.35 3.16
N THR A 49 21.80 -2.34 2.27
CA THR A 49 21.04 -2.46 1.03
C THR A 49 19.82 -3.37 1.15
N LEU A 50 19.64 -4.01 2.31
CA LEU A 50 18.56 -4.96 2.52
C LEU A 50 17.22 -4.27 2.72
N VAL A 51 16.23 -4.80 2.01
CA VAL A 51 14.83 -4.38 2.10
C VAL A 51 13.99 -5.60 2.47
N VAL A 52 12.99 -5.37 3.30
CA VAL A 52 12.00 -6.39 3.66
C VAL A 52 11.03 -6.54 2.48
N ALA A 53 11.21 -7.59 1.67
CA ALA A 53 10.43 -7.82 0.46
C ALA A 53 8.99 -8.26 0.81
N THR A 54 8.90 -9.34 1.60
CA THR A 54 7.63 -9.92 2.02
C THR A 54 7.71 -10.43 3.44
N VAL A 55 6.61 -10.28 4.19
CA VAL A 55 6.48 -10.82 5.54
C VAL A 55 5.11 -11.45 5.70
N TYR A 56 5.08 -12.68 6.21
CA TYR A 56 3.86 -13.44 6.45
C TYR A 56 3.69 -13.76 7.93
N ALA A 57 2.43 -13.89 8.35
CA ALA A 57 2.05 -14.40 9.66
C ALA A 57 0.95 -15.43 9.46
N ASP A 58 1.38 -16.67 9.31
CA ASP A 58 0.50 -17.80 9.05
C ASP A 58 -0.03 -18.39 10.36
N GLU A 59 -1.20 -19.03 10.30
CA GLU A 59 -1.79 -19.66 11.48
C GLU A 59 -0.96 -20.88 11.92
N GLY A 60 -0.57 -20.86 13.19
CA GLY A 60 0.11 -21.99 13.83
C GLY A 60 -0.87 -22.93 14.53
N PRO A 61 -0.38 -24.03 15.12
CA PRO A 61 -1.21 -24.97 15.85
C PRO A 61 -1.93 -24.28 17.01
N THR A 62 -3.25 -24.48 17.09
CA THR A 62 -4.09 -23.88 18.13
C THR A 62 -4.37 -24.88 19.24
N ALA A 63 -3.86 -24.59 20.45
CA ALA A 63 -4.18 -25.37 21.64
C ALA A 63 -5.54 -24.96 22.23
N LYS A 64 -6.27 -25.92 22.79
CA LYS A 64 -7.61 -25.71 23.38
C LYS A 64 -7.54 -25.88 24.90
N ARG A 65 -8.23 -25.03 25.66
CA ARG A 65 -8.46 -25.15 27.10
C ARG A 65 -9.92 -24.92 27.42
N ILE A 66 -10.48 -25.68 28.35
CA ILE A 66 -11.88 -25.52 28.78
C ILE A 66 -11.93 -24.45 29.88
N ARG A 67 -12.93 -23.58 29.82
CA ARG A 67 -13.26 -22.59 30.86
C ARG A 67 -14.68 -22.86 31.36
N PRO A 68 -14.88 -23.19 32.64
CA PRO A 68 -16.21 -23.38 33.19
C PRO A 68 -17.00 -22.05 33.18
N ARG A 69 -18.31 -22.14 32.94
CA ARG A 69 -19.26 -21.02 32.95
C ARG A 69 -20.54 -21.42 33.70
N ALA A 70 -21.40 -20.42 33.95
CA ALA A 70 -22.68 -20.61 34.64
C ALA A 70 -23.55 -21.68 33.96
N GLN A 71 -24.44 -22.29 34.74
CA GLN A 71 -25.37 -23.34 34.30
C GLN A 71 -24.67 -24.58 33.70
N GLY A 72 -23.52 -24.98 34.26
CA GLY A 72 -22.80 -26.19 33.83
C GLY A 72 -22.18 -26.11 32.43
N ARG A 73 -22.11 -24.93 31.81
CA ARG A 73 -21.60 -24.77 30.44
C ARG A 73 -20.07 -24.79 30.39
N ALA A 74 -19.51 -25.51 29.43
CA ALA A 74 -18.07 -25.58 29.19
C ALA A 74 -17.67 -24.81 27.92
N PHE A 75 -17.06 -23.64 28.09
CA PHE A 75 -16.59 -22.83 26.96
C PHE A 75 -15.14 -23.17 26.61
N ARG A 76 -14.74 -22.90 25.37
CA ARG A 76 -13.39 -23.18 24.89
C ARG A 76 -12.58 -21.90 24.72
N ILE A 77 -11.45 -21.80 25.42
CA ILE A 77 -10.40 -20.82 25.14
C ILE A 77 -9.44 -21.42 24.10
N ARG A 78 -9.20 -20.68 23.02
CA ARG A 78 -8.17 -21.03 22.03
C ARG A 78 -6.89 -20.27 22.33
N LYS A 79 -5.79 -20.99 22.51
CA LYS A 79 -4.43 -20.44 22.57
C LYS A 79 -3.85 -20.59 21.16
N ARG A 80 -4.03 -19.55 20.35
CA ARG A 80 -3.58 -19.51 18.95
C ARG A 80 -2.10 -19.12 18.92
N THR A 81 -1.36 -19.73 18.03
CA THR A 81 0.05 -19.41 17.73
C THR A 81 0.16 -19.04 16.25
N SER A 82 1.33 -18.55 15.82
CA SER A 82 1.58 -18.16 14.44
C SER A 82 3.00 -18.50 14.02
N HIS A 83 3.19 -18.75 12.72
CA HIS A 83 4.51 -18.83 12.09
C HIS A 83 4.79 -17.51 11.36
N ILE A 84 5.95 -16.91 11.64
CA ILE A 84 6.36 -15.64 11.03
C ILE A 84 7.45 -15.95 10.01
N THR A 85 7.19 -15.58 8.75
CA THR A 85 8.13 -15.78 7.65
C THR A 85 8.57 -14.41 7.14
N VAL A 86 9.87 -14.13 7.15
CA VAL A 86 10.45 -12.87 6.66
C VAL A 86 11.36 -13.18 5.48
N VAL A 87 11.16 -12.46 4.38
CA VAL A 87 12.03 -12.51 3.21
C VAL A 87 12.70 -11.14 3.06
N VAL A 88 14.03 -11.15 3.10
CA VAL A 88 14.87 -9.97 2.82
C VAL A 88 15.53 -10.13 1.47
N GLU A 89 15.63 -9.04 0.74
CA GLU A 89 16.34 -9.00 -0.54
C GLU A 89 17.20 -7.73 -0.62
N SER A 90 18.33 -7.82 -1.32
CA SER A 90 19.13 -6.62 -1.60
C SER A 90 18.47 -5.84 -2.73
N ARG A 91 18.11 -4.59 -2.46
CA ARG A 91 17.66 -3.64 -3.49
C ARG A 91 18.68 -2.50 -3.58
N PRO A 92 19.67 -2.58 -4.50
CA PRO A 92 20.54 -1.44 -4.74
C PRO A 92 19.70 -0.25 -5.19
N ALA A 93 20.03 0.94 -4.68
CA ALA A 93 19.27 2.15 -4.94
C ALA A 93 19.12 2.35 -6.47
N LYS A 94 17.88 2.23 -6.97
CA LYS A 94 17.57 2.64 -8.34
C LYS A 94 17.98 4.09 -8.46
N ASP A 95 18.99 4.34 -9.28
CA ASP A 95 19.64 5.63 -9.40
C ASP A 95 18.66 6.69 -9.93
N GLN A 96 17.97 7.37 -9.00
CA GLN A 96 17.05 8.47 -9.28
C GLN A 96 17.77 9.65 -9.96
N ARG A 97 19.12 9.64 -9.98
CA ARG A 97 19.93 10.59 -10.75
C ARG A 97 19.73 10.42 -12.24
N SER A 98 19.47 9.22 -12.75
CA SER A 98 19.24 8.97 -14.19
C SER A 98 17.94 9.61 -14.69
N ALA A 99 16.85 9.53 -13.91
CA ALA A 99 15.56 10.14 -14.21
C ALA A 99 15.57 11.68 -14.01
N LYS A 100 16.31 12.19 -13.00
CA LYS A 100 16.51 13.64 -12.81
C LYS A 100 17.40 14.25 -13.90
N SER A 101 18.46 13.55 -14.31
CA SER A 101 19.40 13.95 -15.37
C SER A 101 18.70 14.06 -16.72
N THR A 102 17.90 13.06 -17.10
CA THR A 102 17.14 13.07 -18.35
C THR A 102 16.05 14.14 -18.37
N ARG A 103 15.36 14.37 -17.25
CA ARG A 103 14.37 15.45 -17.12
C ARG A 103 15.01 16.85 -17.14
N ALA A 104 16.18 17.02 -16.52
CA ALA A 104 16.94 18.27 -16.54
C ALA A 104 17.49 18.59 -17.94
N ARG A 105 18.08 17.60 -18.64
CA ARG A 105 18.55 17.76 -20.04
C ARG A 105 17.41 18.09 -20.99
N ARG A 106 16.23 17.45 -20.82
CA ARG A 106 15.05 17.73 -21.66
C ARG A 106 14.50 19.13 -21.42
N ALA A 107 14.54 19.62 -20.18
CA ALA A 107 14.16 20.99 -19.84
C ALA A 107 15.13 22.03 -20.45
N GLU A 108 16.45 21.79 -20.39
CA GLU A 108 17.42 22.67 -21.06
C GLU A 108 17.28 22.68 -22.58
N ALA A 109 17.09 21.53 -23.21
CA ALA A 109 16.88 21.44 -24.66
C ALA A 109 15.64 22.21 -25.12
N SER A 110 14.55 22.17 -24.35
CA SER A 110 13.34 22.96 -24.64
C SER A 110 13.55 24.47 -24.47
N LYS A 111 14.41 24.89 -23.53
CA LYS A 111 14.73 26.30 -23.27
C LYS A 111 15.71 26.87 -24.32
N ALA A 112 16.61 26.03 -24.85
CA ALA A 112 17.53 26.39 -25.93
C ALA A 112 16.81 26.54 -27.28
N ALA A 113 15.80 25.70 -27.57
CA ALA A 113 14.95 25.83 -28.76
C ALA A 113 14.15 27.15 -28.77
N ALA A 114 13.68 27.61 -27.61
CA ALA A 114 12.96 28.88 -27.47
C ALA A 114 13.87 30.13 -27.64
N LYS A 115 15.18 30.02 -27.39
CA LYS A 115 16.14 31.12 -27.53
C LYS A 115 16.76 31.26 -28.93
N LYS A 116 16.56 30.28 -29.82
CA LYS A 116 17.17 30.26 -31.17
C LYS A 116 16.17 30.58 -32.30
N ALA A 117 15.02 31.18 -31.98
CA ALA A 117 14.13 31.74 -32.99
C ALA A 117 14.74 33.06 -33.53
N PRO A 118 15.10 33.16 -34.82
CA PRO A 118 15.55 34.41 -35.38
C PRO A 118 14.35 35.34 -35.61
N ALA A 119 14.43 36.55 -35.04
CA ALA A 119 13.52 37.63 -35.34
C ALA A 119 13.68 38.02 -36.82
N THR A 120 12.69 37.67 -37.65
CA THR A 120 12.48 38.31 -38.96
C THR A 120 11.06 38.85 -39.03
N LYS A 121 10.98 40.06 -39.60
CA LYS A 121 9.88 41.02 -39.56
C LYS A 121 8.57 40.46 -40.15
N ALA A 122 7.45 40.95 -39.60
CA ALA A 122 6.10 40.80 -40.14
C ALA A 122 5.97 41.35 -41.59
N PRO A 123 4.88 41.01 -42.31
CA PRO A 123 3.70 41.85 -42.19
C PRO A 123 2.35 41.11 -42.16
N ALA A 124 1.35 41.90 -41.79
CA ALA A 124 -0.05 41.59 -41.54
C ALA A 124 -0.79 40.79 -42.63
N SER A 125 -1.80 40.01 -42.25
CA SER A 125 -3.20 40.35 -42.57
C SER A 125 -4.22 39.35 -41.99
N LYS A 126 -5.35 39.92 -41.55
CA LYS A 126 -6.72 39.37 -41.42
C LYS A 126 -7.05 38.40 -40.27
N ALA A 127 -7.63 39.00 -39.22
CA ALA A 127 -8.82 38.44 -38.59
C ALA A 127 -10.01 38.44 -39.59
N PRO A 128 -11.04 37.60 -39.38
CA PRO A 128 -12.16 38.15 -38.64
C PRO A 128 -12.73 37.23 -37.57
N ALA A 129 -13.34 37.90 -36.61
CA ALA A 129 -14.01 37.39 -35.43
C ALA A 129 -15.27 36.55 -35.72
N LYS A 130 -15.57 35.62 -34.82
CA LYS A 130 -16.93 35.40 -34.31
C LYS A 130 -16.92 35.17 -32.80
N LYS A 131 -17.55 36.12 -32.08
CA LYS A 131 -18.16 36.01 -30.74
C LYS A 131 -19.06 34.74 -30.67
N ALA A 132 -19.39 34.14 -29.53
CA ALA A 132 -19.69 34.71 -28.21
C ALA A 132 -19.57 33.65 -27.10
N ALA A 133 -19.40 34.14 -25.87
CA ALA A 133 -19.36 33.40 -24.62
C ALA A 133 -20.75 33.16 -24.00
N ALA A 134 -20.83 32.07 -23.23
CA ALA A 134 -21.47 31.90 -21.91
C ALA A 134 -22.96 32.26 -21.68
N LYS A 135 -23.75 31.29 -21.20
CA LYS A 135 -24.49 31.40 -19.90
C LYS A 135 -25.09 30.06 -19.39
N ALA A 136 -24.77 29.75 -18.12
CA ALA A 136 -25.52 29.03 -17.07
C ALA A 136 -25.91 27.53 -17.22
N PRO A 137 -25.57 26.69 -16.20
CA PRO A 137 -26.30 25.47 -15.88
C PRO A 137 -27.28 25.72 -14.72
N ALA A 138 -28.56 25.36 -14.89
CA ALA A 138 -29.50 25.31 -13.77
C ALA A 138 -30.51 24.17 -13.93
N LYS A 139 -30.40 23.22 -12.99
CA LYS A 139 -31.43 22.38 -12.34
C LYS A 139 -32.72 22.05 -13.11
N LYS A 140 -33.04 20.75 -13.15
CA LYS A 140 -34.09 20.08 -12.33
C LYS A 140 -34.76 18.95 -13.14
N ALA A 141 -34.58 17.69 -12.72
CA ALA A 141 -35.61 16.64 -12.70
C ALA A 141 -35.00 15.27 -12.38
N ALA A 142 -35.10 14.86 -11.11
CA ALA A 142 -35.59 13.52 -10.81
C ALA A 142 -37.11 13.64 -10.66
N PRO A 143 -37.88 12.60 -11.01
CA PRO A 143 -38.56 11.94 -9.90
C PRO A 143 -38.74 10.40 -10.04
N LYS A 144 -38.75 9.78 -8.85
CA LYS A 144 -39.63 8.70 -8.34
C LYS A 144 -39.62 7.33 -9.03
N ALA A 145 -39.22 6.28 -8.31
CA ALA A 145 -40.01 5.43 -7.38
C ALA A 145 -40.61 4.24 -8.16
N GLU A 146 -40.69 3.00 -7.67
CA GLU A 146 -41.25 2.56 -6.39
C GLU A 146 -40.68 1.22 -5.93
N ALA A 147 -40.71 1.03 -4.61
CA ALA A 147 -40.59 -0.24 -3.92
C ALA A 147 -41.95 -0.97 -3.86
N LYS A 148 -41.93 -2.30 -3.84
CA LYS A 148 -42.90 -3.21 -3.19
C LYS A 148 -42.26 -4.61 -3.12
N THR A 149 -41.72 -5.03 -1.98
CA THR A 149 -42.35 -5.95 -1.00
C THR A 149 -43.19 -7.07 -1.61
N SER A 150 -42.70 -8.31 -1.49
CA SER A 150 -43.53 -9.45 -1.10
C SER A 150 -42.65 -10.47 -0.36
N GLU A 151 -42.81 -10.49 0.97
CA GLU A 151 -42.68 -11.70 1.76
C GLU A 151 -43.76 -12.69 1.29
N THR A 152 -43.39 -13.94 1.14
CA THR A 152 -44.33 -15.05 1.30
C THR A 152 -43.58 -16.16 2.04
N SER A 153 -43.97 -16.30 3.30
CA SER A 153 -43.82 -17.49 4.12
C SER A 153 -44.41 -18.71 3.41
N ASP A 154 -43.69 -19.83 3.37
CA ASP A 154 -44.32 -21.15 3.52
C ASP A 154 -43.31 -22.27 3.80
N ALA A 155 -43.81 -23.24 4.54
CA ALA A 155 -43.09 -24.16 5.41
C ALA A 155 -42.58 -25.46 4.76
N LYS A 156 -41.47 -25.99 5.32
CA LYS A 156 -41.07 -27.42 5.49
C LYS A 156 -39.55 -27.40 5.76
N GLY A 157 -38.98 -27.94 6.84
CA GLY A 157 -39.25 -29.20 7.52
C GLY A 157 -37.99 -30.06 7.38
N GLY A 158 -37.45 -30.60 8.48
CA GLY A 158 -36.42 -31.65 8.42
C GLY A 158 -35.19 -31.38 9.29
N SER A 159 -35.19 -32.03 10.44
CA SER A 159 -34.05 -32.37 11.29
C SER A 159 -33.04 -33.28 10.58
N ASP A 160 -31.74 -33.00 10.72
CA ASP A 160 -30.62 -33.95 10.87
C ASP A 160 -29.36 -33.20 11.36
#